data_AF-A0A7H8NIJ3-F1
#
_entry.id   AF-A0A7H8NIJ3-F1
#
_cell.length_a   1.000
_cell.length_b   1.000
_cell.length_c   1.000
_cell.angle_alpha   90.00
_cell.angle_beta   90.00
_cell.angle_gamma   90.00
#
_symmetry.space_group_name_H-M   'P 1'
#
loop_
_entity.id
_entity.type
_entity.pdbx_description
1 polymer ?
#
loop_
_entity_poly.entity_id
_entity_poly.type
_entity_poly.pdbx_seq_one_letter_code
_entity_poly.pdbx_strand_id
1 'polypeptide(L)' 'MCGGNPPDAPETCVTLAPIPGVAGAYALGDSKRPGAEPLRFTGAELRRAGIDPARFRPSA' A
#
# COMPACT_ATOMS: atom_id res chain seq x y z
N MET A 1 0.75 3.08 15.62
CA MET A 1 -0.70 2.77 15.81
C MET A 1 -1.47 3.65 14.85
N CYS A 2 -2.37 3.07 14.04
CA CYS A 2 -3.34 3.87 13.27
C CYS A 2 -4.75 3.52 13.78
N GLY A 3 -5.59 4.53 13.99
CA GLY A 3 -6.66 4.52 14.99
C GLY A 3 -6.36 5.54 16.09
N GLY A 4 -6.42 6.82 15.74
CA GLY A 4 -6.17 7.92 16.67
C GLY A 4 -5.88 9.30 16.06
N ASN A 5 -6.17 9.54 14.78
CA ASN A 5 -5.94 10.85 14.18
C ASN A 5 -7.22 11.69 14.03
N PRO A 6 -7.09 13.03 14.13
CA PRO A 6 -8.19 13.98 14.06
C PRO A 6 -8.94 13.91 12.71
N PRO A 7 -10.19 14.41 12.66
CA PRO A 7 -11.14 14.22 11.55
C PRO A 7 -10.65 14.65 10.15
N ASP A 8 -9.54 15.39 10.06
CA ASP A 8 -9.06 16.02 8.82
C ASP A 8 -7.77 15.39 8.24
N ALA A 9 -7.27 14.28 8.80
CA ALA A 9 -6.11 13.58 8.25
C ALA A 9 -6.54 12.44 7.30
N PRO A 10 -6.05 12.37 6.04
CA PRO A 10 -6.27 11.19 5.21
C PRO A 10 -5.50 10.01 5.81
N GLU A 11 -6.22 9.11 6.50
CA GLU A 11 -5.63 7.91 7.07
C GLU A 11 -5.25 6.91 5.96
N THR A 12 -3.98 6.88 5.57
CA THR A 12 -3.42 5.78 4.75
C THR A 12 -2.80 4.74 5.68
N CYS A 13 -3.60 3.77 6.12
CA CYS A 13 -3.16 2.67 7.01
C CYS A 13 -2.45 1.52 6.26
N VAL A 14 -1.94 1.79 5.07
CA VAL A 14 -1.35 0.77 4.20
C VAL A 14 0.00 1.22 3.65
N THR A 15 0.90 0.27 3.44
CA THR A 15 2.13 0.45 2.67
C THR A 15 1.95 -0.20 1.30
N LEU A 16 2.58 0.35 0.27
CA LEU A 16 2.60 -0.25 -1.06
C LEU A 16 4.04 -0.18 -1.59
N ALA A 17 4.58 -1.33 -1.99
CA ALA A 17 5.94 -1.44 -2.52
C ALA A 17 5.98 -2.37 -3.74
N PRO A 18 6.83 -2.11 -4.75
CA PRO A 18 7.04 -3.06 -5.83
C PRO A 18 7.72 -4.34 -5.34
N ILE A 19 7.38 -5.48 -5.93
CA ILE A 19 8.03 -6.76 -5.64
C ILE A 19 9.30 -6.89 -6.51
N PRO A 20 10.50 -7.00 -5.91
CA PRO A 20 11.73 -7.14 -6.68
C PRO A 20 11.72 -8.36 -7.60
N GLY A 21 12.23 -8.19 -8.82
CA GLY A 21 12.35 -9.28 -9.79
C GLY A 21 11.06 -9.66 -10.53
N VAL A 22 9.92 -9.03 -10.22
CA VAL A 22 8.64 -9.28 -10.91
C VAL A 22 8.03 -7.97 -11.40
N ALA A 23 8.07 -7.75 -12.72
CA ALA A 23 7.58 -6.52 -13.32
C ALA A 23 6.07 -6.34 -13.09
N GLY A 24 5.67 -5.17 -12.59
CA GLY A 24 4.28 -4.82 -12.38
C GLY A 24 3.60 -5.57 -11.23
N ALA A 25 4.36 -6.18 -10.31
CA ALA A 25 3.84 -6.78 -9.10
C ALA A 25 4.15 -5.91 -7.87
N TYR A 26 3.20 -5.86 -6.94
CA TYR A 26 3.24 -5.00 -5.77
C TYR A 26 2.79 -5.74 -4.52
N ALA A 27 3.40 -5.40 -3.39
CA ALA A 27 3.04 -5.86 -2.05
C ALA A 27 2.33 -4.72 -1.31
N LEU A 28 1.10 -4.97 -0.85
CA LEU A 28 0.31 -4.08 -0.02
C LEU A 28 0.30 -4.61 1.42
N GLY A 29 0.87 -3.83 2.33
CA GLY A 29 0.95 -4.16 3.76
C GLY A 29 0.00 -3.31 4.61
N ASP A 30 -0.41 -3.83 5.76
CA ASP A 30 -1.11 -3.06 6.80
C ASP A 30 -0.08 -2.46 7.76
N SER A 31 0.05 -1.12 7.78
CA SER A 31 1.03 -0.44 8.65
C SER A 31 0.71 -0.58 10.14
N LYS A 32 -0.51 -0.99 10.52
CA LYS A 32 -0.89 -1.36 11.89
C LYS A 32 -0.43 -2.77 12.26
N ARG A 33 -0.12 -3.62 11.28
CA ARG A 33 0.27 -5.02 11.46
C ARG A 33 1.57 -5.33 10.70
N PRO A 34 2.72 -4.78 11.12
CA PRO A 34 3.98 -4.92 10.39
C PRO A 34 4.51 -6.36 10.28
N GLY A 35 4.00 -7.29 11.09
CA GLY A 35 4.35 -8.72 11.02
C GLY A 35 3.39 -9.57 10.19
N ALA A 36 2.31 -9.00 9.64
CA ALA A 36 1.40 -9.72 8.77
C ALA A 36 2.01 -9.85 7.36
N GLU A 37 1.79 -10.98 6.69
CA GLU A 37 2.23 -11.14 5.30
C GLU A 37 1.51 -10.13 4.38
N PRO A 38 2.25 -9.40 3.53
CA PRO A 38 1.65 -8.46 2.58
C PRO A 38 0.81 -9.17 1.51
N LEU A 39 -0.32 -8.55 1.14
CA LEU A 39 -1.11 -8.99 0.00
C LEU A 39 -0.38 -8.64 -1.30
N ARG A 40 -0.41 -9.56 -2.28
CA ARG A 40 0.29 -9.38 -3.55
C ARG A 40 -0.73 -9.06 -4.64
N PHE A 41 -0.46 -8.02 -5.40
CA PHE A 41 -1.30 -7.58 -6.50
C PHE A 41 -0.47 -7.28 -7.74
N THR A 42 -1.09 -7.46 -8.90
CA THR A 42 -0.62 -6.90 -10.16
C THR A 42 -0.99 -5.42 -10.26
N GLY A 43 -0.25 -4.66 -11.06
CA GLY A 43 -0.60 -3.28 -11.39
C GLY A 43 -1.94 -3.15 -12.12
N ALA A 44 -2.44 -4.22 -12.74
CA ALA A 44 -3.79 -4.23 -13.33
C ALA A 44 -4.88 -4.30 -12.25
N GLU A 45 -4.72 -5.16 -11.24
CA GLU A 45 -5.65 -5.27 -10.12
C GLU A 45 -5.69 -3.98 -9.29
N LEU A 46 -4.53 -3.37 -9.02
CA LEU A 46 -4.46 -2.09 -8.31
C LEU A 46 -5.20 -0.98 -9.06
N ARG A 47 -4.98 -0.86 -10.37
CA ARG A 47 -5.70 0.13 -11.19
C ARG A 47 -7.21 -0.10 -11.20
N ARG A 48 -7.64 -1.37 -11.25
CA ARG A 48 -9.06 -1.72 -11.18
C ARG A 48 -9.68 -1.37 -9.81
N ALA A 49 -8.88 -1.40 -8.75
CA ALA A 49 -9.24 -0.91 -7.42
C ALA A 49 -9.12 0.62 -7.26
N GLY A 50 -8.75 1.36 -8.31
CA GLY A 50 -8.55 2.81 -8.26
C GLY A 50 -7.24 3.26 -7.59
N ILE A 51 -6.33 2.32 -7.32
CA ILE A 51 -5.02 2.59 -6.73
C ILE A 51 -4.02 2.76 -7.87
N ASP A 52 -3.45 3.97 -8.00
CA ASP A 52 -2.35 4.24 -8.92
C ASP A 52 -1.01 4.06 -8.18
N PRO A 53 -0.22 3.03 -8.51
CA PRO A 53 1.07 2.80 -7.87
C PRO A 53 2.05 3.96 -8.08
N ALA A 54 1.92 4.73 -9.17
CA ALA A 54 2.77 5.88 -9.43
C ALA A 54 2.50 7.06 -8.48
N ARG A 55 1.31 7.10 -7.87
CA ARG A 55 0.94 8.11 -6.86
C ARG A 55 1.33 7.69 -5.44
N PHE A 56 1.59 6.40 -5.22
CA PHE A 56 2.16 5.91 -3.97
C PHE A 56 3.66 6.20 -3.96
N ARG A 57 4.04 7.33 -3.37
CA ARG A 57 5.44 7.58 -3.03
C ARG A 57 5.72 6.90 -1.69
N PRO A 58 6.64 5.93 -1.63
CA PRO A 58 7.15 5.48 -0.34
C PRO A 58 7.79 6.71 0.32
N SER A 59 7.38 7.04 1.55
CA SER A 59 8.17 7.94 2.38
C SER A 59 9.56 7.32 2.51
N ALA A 60 10.60 8.05 2.11
CA ALA A 60 11.99 7.63 2.17
C ALA A 60 12.41 7.21 3.58
#